data_AF-A0A0C1F040-F1
#
_entry.id   AF-A0A0C1F040-F1
#
_cell.length_a   1.000
_cell.length_b   1.000
_cell.length_c   1.000
_cell.angle_alpha   90.00
_cell.angle_beta   90.00
_cell.angle_gamma   90.00
#
_symmetry.space_group_name_H-M   'P 1'
#
loop_
_entity.id
_entity.type
_entity.pdbx_description
1 polymer ?
#
loop_
_entity_poly.entity_id
_entity_poly.type
_entity_poly.pdbx_seq_one_letter_code
_entity_poly.pdbx_strand_id
1 'polypeptide(L)'
;MNNNEVKNHLIFFKQNVINLRDQDLYPKIDRHFDRTLFIQNIDFLERNSLIVEDDNRDSIYSITDKGEEFLTQIIEEDKYLAEKERIEFEKSKIDLDLAQKMLKEYPYTKWFARIGFVIAIVLAVLEIIQWKNK
;
A
#
# COMPACT_ATOMS: atom_id res chain seq x y z
N MET A 1 -14.91 15.41 5.46
CA MET A 1 -14.51 14.04 5.81
C MET A 1 -13.40 13.57 4.88
N ASN A 2 -12.46 12.77 5.37
CA ASN A 2 -11.46 12.11 4.52
C ASN A 2 -12.04 10.83 3.87
N ASN A 3 -11.36 10.26 2.86
CA ASN A 3 -11.86 9.09 2.13
C ASN A 3 -12.08 7.86 3.04
N ASN A 4 -11.26 7.67 4.08
CA ASN A 4 -11.41 6.57 5.03
C ASN A 4 -12.66 6.74 5.92
N GLU A 5 -12.94 7.96 6.37
CA GLU A 5 -14.15 8.27 7.11
C GLU A 5 -15.38 8.02 6.25
N VAL A 6 -15.39 8.52 5.00
CA VAL A 6 -16.51 8.30 4.06
C VAL A 6 -16.69 6.80 3.80
N LYS A 7 -15.61 6.07 3.51
CA LYS A 7 -15.64 4.60 3.35
C LYS A 7 -16.29 3.91 4.54
N ASN A 8 -15.86 4.22 5.76
CA ASN A 8 -16.39 3.59 6.97
C ASN A 8 -17.88 3.89 7.17
N HIS A 9 -18.31 5.12 6.92
CA HIS A 9 -19.73 5.47 7.00
C HIS A 9 -20.53 4.73 5.92
N LEU A 10 -20.09 4.72 4.66
CA LEU A 10 -20.79 4.01 3.59
C LEU A 10 -20.88 2.49 3.83
N ILE A 11 -19.82 1.87 4.37
CA ILE A 11 -19.86 0.47 4.80
C ILE A 11 -20.95 0.27 5.87
N PHE A 12 -21.02 1.16 6.86
CA PHE A 12 -22.03 1.06 7.91
C PHE A 12 -23.46 1.18 7.37
N PHE A 13 -23.70 2.11 6.44
CA PHE A 13 -24.99 2.28 5.74
C PHE A 13 -25.35 1.09 4.86
N LYS A 14 -24.36 0.44 4.25
CA LYS A 14 -24.56 -0.78 3.46
C LYS A 14 -24.94 -1.99 4.32
N GLN A 15 -24.41 -2.06 5.54
CA GLN A 15 -24.58 -3.21 6.44
C GLN A 15 -25.80 -3.08 7.37
N ASN A 16 -26.30 -1.86 7.59
CA ASN A 16 -27.35 -1.59 8.56
C ASN A 16 -28.44 -0.72 7.95
N VAL A 17 -29.69 -0.98 8.33
CA VAL A 17 -30.79 -0.05 8.08
C VAL A 17 -30.61 1.15 8.99
N ILE A 18 -30.40 2.34 8.41
CA ILE A 18 -30.12 3.56 9.17
C ILE A 18 -31.43 4.30 9.40
N ASN A 19 -32.11 3.97 10.50
CA ASN A 19 -33.28 4.70 10.98
C ASN A 19 -32.92 5.52 12.23
N LEU A 20 -32.82 6.85 12.13
CA LEU A 20 -32.44 7.70 13.26
C LEU A 20 -33.54 7.78 14.35
N ARG A 21 -34.75 7.30 14.08
CA ARG A 21 -35.81 7.18 15.10
C ARG A 21 -35.71 5.87 15.89
N ASP A 22 -34.96 4.90 15.39
CA ASP A 22 -34.74 3.62 16.06
C ASP A 22 -33.71 3.78 17.20
N GLN A 23 -34.15 3.53 18.43
CA GLN A 23 -33.27 3.61 19.59
C GLN A 23 -32.20 2.51 19.60
N ASP A 24 -32.47 1.36 18.98
CA ASP A 24 -31.55 0.22 18.91
C ASP A 24 -30.41 0.46 17.91
N LEU A 25 -30.52 1.48 17.05
CA LEU A 25 -29.47 1.90 16.14
C LEU A 25 -28.31 2.59 16.87
N TYR A 26 -28.61 3.43 17.88
CA TYR A 26 -27.59 4.24 18.53
C TYR A 26 -26.48 3.43 19.21
N PRO A 27 -26.77 2.33 19.93
CA PRO A 27 -25.72 1.46 20.45
C PRO A 27 -24.82 0.84 19.36
N LYS A 28 -25.32 0.67 18.12
CA LYS A 28 -24.51 0.20 16.99
C LYS A 28 -23.61 1.31 16.45
N ILE A 29 -24.14 2.53 16.36
CA ILE A 29 -23.36 3.72 15.96
C ILE A 29 -22.22 3.93 16.96
N ASP A 30 -22.52 3.96 18.26
CA ASP A 30 -21.54 4.25 19.32
C ASP A 30 -20.38 3.24 19.38
N ARG A 31 -20.55 2.02 18.83
CA ARG A 31 -19.47 1.02 18.74
C ARG A 31 -18.43 1.35 17.68
N HIS A 32 -18.80 2.12 16.67
CA HIS A 32 -17.98 2.34 15.48
C HIS A 32 -17.68 3.83 15.24
N PHE A 33 -18.50 4.73 15.76
CA PHE A 33 -18.44 6.17 15.50
C PHE A 33 -18.78 6.96 16.76
N ASP A 34 -18.26 8.20 16.84
CA ASP A 34 -18.87 9.19 17.71
C ASP A 34 -20.24 9.57 17.14
N ARG A 35 -21.28 9.44 17.97
CA ARG A 35 -22.68 9.68 17.54
C ARG A 35 -22.90 11.08 16.98
N THR A 36 -22.31 12.08 17.61
CA THR A 36 -22.51 13.48 17.22
C THR A 36 -21.89 13.72 15.86
N LEU A 37 -20.66 13.23 15.66
CA LEU A 37 -19.97 13.30 14.38
C LEU A 37 -20.71 12.48 13.30
N PHE A 38 -21.21 11.29 13.64
CA PHE A 38 -21.97 10.46 12.72
C PHE A 38 -23.19 11.22 12.18
N ILE A 39 -24.00 11.82 13.07
CA ILE A 39 -25.18 12.59 12.68
C ILE A 39 -24.79 13.81 11.84
N GLN A 40 -23.73 14.53 12.20
CA GLN A 40 -23.25 15.67 11.40
C GLN A 40 -22.79 15.25 10.00
N ASN A 41 -22.19 14.07 9.88
CA ASN A 41 -21.69 13.54 8.61
C ASN A 41 -22.82 13.10 7.66
N ILE A 42 -24.03 12.85 8.15
CA ILE A 42 -25.19 12.52 7.30
C ILE A 42 -25.46 13.64 6.30
N ASP A 43 -25.49 14.90 6.75
CA ASP A 43 -25.71 16.07 5.88
C ASP A 43 -24.61 16.18 4.81
N PHE A 44 -23.35 15.87 5.15
CA PHE A 44 -22.27 15.82 4.17
C PHE A 44 -22.50 14.73 3.12
N LEU A 45 -22.83 13.50 3.55
CA LEU A 45 -23.03 12.38 2.65
C LEU A 45 -24.24 12.59 1.72
N GLU A 46 -25.32 13.15 2.24
CA GLU A 46 -26.54 13.48 1.50
C GLU A 46 -26.30 14.59 0.47
N ARG A 47 -25.62 15.68 0.85
CA ARG A 47 -25.25 16.77 -0.08
C ARG A 47 -24.36 16.30 -1.23
N ASN A 48 -23.55 15.27 -1.00
CA ASN A 48 -22.72 14.65 -2.03
C ASN A 48 -23.45 13.55 -2.82
N SER A 49 -24.73 13.32 -2.53
CA SER A 49 -25.58 12.30 -3.14
C SER A 49 -25.05 10.88 -2.96
N LEU A 50 -24.32 10.62 -1.87
CA LEU A 50 -23.80 9.29 -1.53
C LEU A 50 -24.81 8.47 -0.73
N ILE A 51 -25.70 9.15 -0.01
CA ILE A 51 -26.85 8.57 0.67
C ILE A 51 -28.09 9.40 0.32
N VAL A 52 -29.25 8.83 0.58
CA VAL A 52 -30.55 9.48 0.38
C VAL A 52 -31.48 9.15 1.54
N GLU A 53 -32.22 10.15 2.03
CA GLU A 53 -33.34 9.94 2.95
C GLU A 53 -34.56 9.40 2.17
N ASP A 54 -35.27 8.42 2.73
CA ASP A 54 -36.53 7.92 2.19
C ASP A 54 -37.54 9.06 2.02
N ASP A 55 -38.28 9.06 0.89
CA ASP A 55 -39.26 10.09 0.50
C ASP A 55 -40.33 10.36 1.57
N ASN A 56 -40.59 9.40 2.46
CA ASN A 56 -41.48 9.56 3.60
C ASN A 56 -40.92 10.48 4.72
N ARG A 57 -39.69 11.00 4.59
CA ARG A 57 -39.00 11.83 5.60
C ARG A 57 -38.97 11.20 6.98
N ASP A 58 -38.80 9.88 7.00
CA ASP A 58 -38.82 9.10 8.22
C ASP A 58 -37.45 9.03 8.92
N SER A 59 -36.49 9.86 8.51
CA SER A 59 -35.10 9.79 8.97
C SER A 59 -34.48 8.41 8.76
N ILE A 60 -34.96 7.75 7.71
CA ILE A 60 -34.46 6.47 7.21
C ILE A 60 -33.55 6.80 6.03
N TYR A 61 -32.31 6.36 6.11
CA TYR A 61 -31.32 6.63 5.07
C TYR A 61 -30.84 5.33 4.43
N SER A 62 -30.60 5.42 3.12
CA SER A 62 -30.04 4.34 2.32
C SER A 62 -28.89 4.87 1.47
N ILE A 63 -27.99 3.96 1.09
CA ILE A 63 -26.90 4.28 0.16
C ILE A 63 -27.46 4.43 -1.26
N THR A 64 -26.96 5.40 -2.01
CA THR A 64 -27.31 5.56 -3.43
C THR A 64 -26.40 4.72 -4.33
N ASP A 65 -26.77 4.55 -5.59
CA ASP A 65 -25.89 3.91 -6.60
C ASP A 65 -24.54 4.62 -6.70
N LYS A 66 -24.54 5.96 -6.66
CA LYS A 66 -23.32 6.77 -6.62
C LYS A 66 -22.48 6.51 -5.36
N GLY A 67 -23.13 6.33 -4.22
CA GLY A 67 -22.46 5.96 -2.96
C GLY A 67 -21.80 4.59 -3.05
N GLU A 68 -22.47 3.61 -3.66
CA GLU A 68 -21.94 2.26 -3.88
C GLU A 68 -20.75 2.25 -4.86
N GLU A 69 -20.85 2.99 -5.97
CA GLU A 69 -19.75 3.18 -6.91
C GLU A 69 -18.54 3.82 -6.23
N PHE A 70 -18.77 4.89 -5.46
CA PHE A 70 -17.71 5.58 -4.74
C PHE A 70 -17.04 4.68 -3.69
N LEU A 71 -17.82 3.90 -2.95
CA LEU A 71 -17.31 2.92 -2.00
C LEU A 71 -16.42 1.87 -2.70
N THR A 72 -16.87 1.39 -3.87
CA THR A 72 -16.13 0.40 -4.66
C THR A 72 -14.79 0.97 -5.15
N GLN A 73 -14.80 2.22 -5.65
CA GLN A 73 -13.58 2.91 -6.10
C GLN A 73 -12.55 3.05 -4.97
N ILE A 74 -12.96 3.46 -3.76
CA ILE A 74 -12.03 3.58 -2.64
C ILE A 74 -11.46 2.21 -2.26
N ILE A 75 -12.29 1.16 -2.23
CA ILE A 75 -11.81 -0.20 -1.89
C ILE A 75 -10.81 -0.72 -2.93
N GLU A 76 -11.04 -0.45 -4.21
CA GLU A 76 -10.12 -0.82 -5.29
C GLU A 76 -8.82 -0.03 -5.25
N GLU A 77 -8.87 1.26 -4.96
CA GLU A 77 -7.70 2.11 -4.78
C GLU A 77 -6.83 1.62 -3.61
N ASP A 78 -7.44 1.33 -2.45
CA ASP A 78 -6.75 0.78 -1.28
C ASP A 78 -6.07 -0.56 -1.61
N LYS A 79 -6.75 -1.44 -2.35
CA LYS A 79 -6.18 -2.72 -2.79
C LYS A 79 -5.00 -2.54 -3.74
N TYR A 80 -5.12 -1.62 -4.68
CA TYR A 80 -4.05 -1.31 -5.63
C TYR A 80 -2.81 -0.75 -4.93
N LEU A 81 -3.00 0.17 -3.97
CA LEU A 81 -1.90 0.72 -3.18
C LEU A 81 -1.21 -0.35 -2.34
N ALA A 82 -1.98 -1.20 -1.65
CA ALA A 82 -1.42 -2.31 -0.86
C ALA A 82 -0.65 -3.31 -1.74
N GLU A 83 -1.13 -3.60 -2.95
CA GLU A 83 -0.43 -4.45 -3.91
C GLU A 83 0.87 -3.82 -4.38
N LYS A 84 0.84 -2.53 -4.71
CA LYS A 84 2.04 -1.77 -5.12
C LYS A 84 3.08 -1.76 -4.01
N GLU A 85 2.68 -1.48 -2.77
CA GLU A 85 3.59 -1.52 -1.61
C GLU A 85 4.18 -2.92 -1.39
N ARG A 86 3.39 -3.99 -1.59
CA ARG A 86 3.90 -5.37 -1.50
C ARG A 86 4.97 -5.63 -2.57
N ILE A 87 4.73 -5.23 -3.81
CA ILE A 87 5.69 -5.42 -4.91
C ILE A 87 6.97 -4.61 -4.66
N GLU A 88 6.85 -3.35 -4.23
CA GLU A 88 8.00 -2.51 -3.88
C GLU A 88 8.81 -3.12 -2.72
N PHE A 89 8.11 -3.66 -1.72
CA PHE A 89 8.75 -4.35 -0.61
C PHE A 89 9.48 -5.63 -1.06
N GLU A 90 8.87 -6.46 -1.90
CA GLU A 90 9.52 -7.64 -2.47
C GLU A 90 10.74 -7.28 -3.32
N LYS A 91 10.65 -6.23 -4.13
CA LYS A 91 11.80 -5.72 -4.89
C LYS A 91 12.93 -5.28 -3.97
N SER A 92 12.64 -4.53 -2.91
CA SER A 92 13.66 -4.09 -1.95
C SER A 92 14.34 -5.26 -1.23
N LYS A 93 13.63 -6.36 -0.95
CA LYS A 93 14.24 -7.59 -0.43
C LYS A 93 15.22 -8.21 -1.41
N ILE A 94 14.87 -8.26 -2.69
CA ILE A 94 15.74 -8.79 -3.75
C ILE A 94 16.99 -7.91 -3.87
N ASP A 95 16.82 -6.60 -3.89
CA ASP A 95 17.94 -5.65 -3.95
C ASP A 95 18.86 -5.80 -2.73
N LEU A 96 18.30 -6.02 -1.54
CA LEU A 96 19.05 -6.27 -0.31
C LEU A 96 19.82 -7.60 -0.36
N ASP A 97 19.21 -8.68 -0.83
CA ASP A 97 19.88 -9.98 -1.01
C ASP A 97 21.03 -9.88 -2.03
N LEU A 98 20.78 -9.19 -3.14
CA LEU A 98 21.80 -8.95 -4.16
C LEU A 98 22.97 -8.11 -3.60
N ALA A 99 22.68 -7.06 -2.84
CA ALA A 99 23.69 -6.24 -2.18
C ALA A 99 24.52 -7.06 -1.18
N GLN A 100 23.89 -7.95 -0.39
CA GLN A 100 24.60 -8.84 0.52
C GLN A 100 25.52 -9.83 -0.22
N LYS A 101 25.04 -10.41 -1.32
CA LYS A 101 25.86 -11.30 -2.17
C LYS A 101 27.07 -10.56 -2.74
N MET A 102 26.86 -9.35 -3.29
CA MET A 102 27.96 -8.52 -3.77
C MET A 102 28.97 -8.19 -2.67
N LEU A 103 28.52 -7.81 -1.48
CA LEU A 103 29.42 -7.54 -0.35
C LEU A 103 30.24 -8.77 0.06
N LYS A 104 29.63 -9.98 -0.01
CA LYS A 104 30.31 -11.24 0.30
C LYS A 104 31.33 -11.63 -0.78
N GLU A 105 31.01 -11.40 -2.04
CA GLU A 105 31.90 -11.72 -3.17
C GLU A 105 33.02 -10.70 -3.38
N TYR A 106 32.78 -9.44 -3.03
CA TYR A 106 33.72 -8.32 -3.18
C TYR A 106 35.15 -8.62 -2.72
N PRO A 107 35.42 -9.13 -1.50
CA PRO A 107 36.78 -9.46 -1.06
C PRO A 107 37.44 -10.54 -1.93
N TYR A 108 36.68 -11.54 -2.39
CA TYR A 108 37.20 -12.61 -3.27
C TYR A 108 37.57 -12.05 -4.64
N THR A 109 36.67 -11.32 -5.30
CA THR A 109 36.96 -10.66 -6.59
C THR A 109 38.18 -9.75 -6.51
N LYS A 110 38.33 -8.99 -5.41
CA LYS A 110 39.49 -8.12 -5.18
C LYS A 110 40.78 -8.92 -5.02
N TRP A 111 40.73 -10.08 -4.38
CA TRP A 111 41.89 -10.95 -4.18
C TRP A 111 42.29 -11.68 -5.47
N PHE A 112 41.32 -12.19 -6.24
CA PHE A 112 41.56 -12.76 -7.57
C PHE A 112 42.19 -11.74 -8.53
N ALA A 113 41.69 -10.50 -8.56
CA ALA A 113 42.29 -9.44 -9.38
C ALA A 113 43.75 -9.17 -9.01
N ARG A 114 44.09 -9.18 -7.71
CA ARG A 114 45.48 -9.01 -7.24
C ARG A 114 46.37 -10.17 -7.67
N ILE A 115 45.89 -11.41 -7.54
CA ILE A 115 46.65 -12.60 -7.95
C ILE A 115 46.87 -12.59 -9.47
N GLY A 116 45.82 -12.32 -10.25
CA GLY A 116 45.93 -12.22 -11.71
C GLY A 116 46.94 -11.15 -12.14
N PHE A 117 46.94 -10.00 -11.47
CA PHE A 117 47.91 -8.95 -11.73
C PHE A 117 49.35 -9.38 -11.43
N VAL A 118 49.58 -10.07 -10.31
CA VAL A 118 50.92 -10.59 -9.96
C VAL A 118 51.38 -11.64 -10.97
N ILE A 119 50.51 -12.58 -11.36
CA ILE A 119 50.82 -13.61 -12.37
C ILE A 119 51.18 -12.96 -13.70
N ALA A 120 50.43 -11.94 -14.14
CA ALA A 120 50.71 -11.21 -15.37
C ALA A 120 52.10 -10.55 -15.35
N ILE A 121 52.48 -9.93 -14.23
CA ILE A 121 53.83 -9.34 -14.06
C ILE A 121 54.91 -10.42 -14.15
N VAL A 122 54.73 -11.55 -13.45
CA VAL A 122 55.73 -12.63 -13.43
C VAL A 122 55.93 -13.21 -14.83
N LEU A 123 54.83 -13.46 -15.57
CA LEU A 123 54.90 -13.96 -16.94
C LEU A 123 55.60 -12.97 -17.87
N ALA A 124 55.27 -11.67 -17.78
CA ALA A 124 55.92 -10.63 -18.58
C ALA A 124 57.44 -10.57 -18.34
N VAL A 125 57.87 -10.68 -17.07
CA VAL A 125 59.30 -10.69 -16.72
C VAL A 125 59.99 -11.96 -17.23
N LEU A 126 59.38 -13.13 -17.06
CA LEU A 126 59.91 -14.40 -17.56
C LEU A 126 60.09 -14.38 -19.08
N GLU A 127 59.11 -13.84 -19.81
CA GLU A 127 59.16 -13.74 -21.27
C GLU A 127 60.28 -12.80 -21.74
N ILE A 128 60.50 -11.68 -21.05
CA ILE A 128 61.63 -10.78 -21.32
C ILE A 128 62.99 -11.47 -21.09
N ILE A 129 63.12 -12.25 -20.01
CA ILE A 129 64.36 -12.99 -19.71
C ILE A 129 64.61 -14.08 -20.76
N GLN A 130 63.59 -14.85 -21.13
CA GLN A 130 63.69 -15.86 -22.19
C GLN A 130 64.05 -15.26 -23.54
N TRP A 131 63.50 -14.08 -23.86
CA TRP A 131 63.83 -13.38 -25.10
C TRP A 131 65.28 -12.89 -25.14
N LYS A 132 65.84 -12.45 -24.00
CA LYS A 132 67.26 -12.06 -23.89
C LYS A 132 68.25 -13.21 -23.93
N ASN A 133 67.84 -14.41 -23.48
CA ASN A 133 68.68 -15.61 -23.46
C ASN A 133 68.59 -16.44 -24.76
N LYS A 134 67.86 -15.94 -25.75
CA LYS A 134 67.68 -16.55 -27.08
C LYS A 134 68.50 -15.81 -28.11
#